data_AF-X6LLY8-F1
#
_entry.id   AF-X6LLY8-F1
#
_cell.length_a   1.000
_cell.length_b   1.000
_cell.length_c   1.000
_cell.angle_alpha   90.00
_cell.angle_beta   90.00
_cell.angle_gamma   90.00
#
_symmetry.space_group_name_H-M   'P 1'
#
loop_
_entity.id
_entity.type
_entity.pdbx_description
1 polymer ?
#
loop_
_entity_poly.entity_id
_entity_poly.type
_entity_poly.pdbx_seq_one_letter_code
_entity_poly.pdbx_strand_id
1 'polypeptide(L)'
;NKEYVGNCFDVFVKKGEAVKVGQMFQKSYTKPNKSTKNSITQIYRSEETDLAVIIKECEYLGKIEVPFPKDFDDIEDRSFTRFYFGESLIRVTVTIKGKEYVEQEVQIKYDFDDLSLDALG
;
A
#
# COMPACT_ATOMS: atom_id res chain seq x y z
N ASN A 1 -9.69 -20.89 14.17
CA ASN A 1 -9.09 -19.86 15.05
C ASN A 1 -8.71 -18.64 14.22
N LYS A 2 -9.50 -17.57 14.33
CA LYS A 2 -9.11 -16.23 13.86
C LYS A 2 -8.28 -15.61 14.99
N GLU A 3 -7.04 -15.25 14.71
CA GLU A 3 -6.21 -14.49 15.63
C GLU A 3 -6.44 -13.00 15.35
N TYR A 4 -6.42 -12.17 16.38
CA TYR A 4 -6.73 -10.76 16.25
C TYR A 4 -5.50 -9.89 16.52
N VAL A 5 -5.08 -9.07 15.55
CA VAL A 5 -3.99 -8.11 15.74
C VAL A 5 -4.41 -6.77 15.14
N GLY A 6 -4.51 -5.75 15.99
CA GLY A 6 -4.81 -4.39 15.56
C GLY A 6 -3.59 -3.71 14.92
N ASN A 7 -3.84 -2.79 13.98
CA ASN A 7 -2.85 -1.89 13.37
C ASN A 7 -1.73 -2.57 12.56
N CYS A 8 -1.92 -3.79 12.06
CA CYS A 8 -0.93 -4.42 11.17
C CYS A 8 -1.00 -3.90 9.73
N PHE A 9 -2.18 -3.48 9.27
CA PHE A 9 -2.40 -3.07 7.89
C PHE A 9 -3.18 -1.76 7.79
N ASP A 10 -2.84 -0.99 6.77
CA ASP A 10 -3.59 0.17 6.34
C ASP A 10 -4.36 -0.13 5.07
N VAL A 11 -5.68 0.02 5.09
CA VAL A 11 -6.52 -0.16 3.91
C VAL A 11 -6.52 1.10 3.05
N PHE A 12 -6.20 0.93 1.76
CA PHE A 12 -6.35 1.98 0.75
C PHE A 12 -7.69 1.90 0.02
N VAL A 13 -8.16 0.70 -0.30
CA VAL A 13 -9.44 0.44 -0.99
C VAL A 13 -10.08 -0.79 -0.36
N LYS A 14 -11.38 -0.72 -0.08
CA LYS A 14 -12.13 -1.88 0.40
C LYS A 14 -12.69 -2.70 -0.76
N LYS A 15 -12.82 -4.02 -0.57
CA LYS A 15 -13.54 -4.87 -1.52
C LYS A 15 -14.96 -4.33 -1.75
N GLY A 16 -15.37 -4.26 -3.02
CA GLY A 16 -16.67 -3.72 -3.44
C GLY A 16 -16.74 -2.19 -3.50
N GLU A 17 -15.69 -1.48 -3.11
CA GLU A 17 -15.62 -0.03 -3.31
C GLU A 17 -15.32 0.29 -4.77
N ALA A 18 -16.15 1.13 -5.39
CA ALA A 18 -15.93 1.57 -6.75
C ALA A 18 -14.75 2.54 -6.81
N VAL A 19 -13.72 2.21 -7.60
CA VAL A 19 -12.56 3.07 -7.84
C VAL A 19 -12.60 3.58 -9.27
N LYS A 20 -12.44 4.88 -9.45
CA LYS A 20 -12.37 5.50 -10.77
C LYS A 20 -10.97 5.37 -11.36
N VAL A 21 -10.88 5.18 -12.68
CA VAL A 21 -9.60 5.27 -13.39
C VAL A 21 -8.97 6.64 -13.15
N GLY A 22 -7.68 6.65 -12.80
CA GLY A 22 -6.92 7.83 -12.43
C GLY A 22 -7.14 8.29 -10.98
N GLN A 23 -7.99 7.63 -10.19
CA GLN A 23 -8.17 7.96 -8.79
C GLN A 23 -6.89 7.68 -8.01
N MET A 24 -6.55 8.62 -7.12
CA MET A 24 -5.39 8.56 -6.26
C MET A 24 -5.81 8.51 -4.79
N PHE A 25 -5.26 7.55 -4.06
CA PHE A 25 -5.38 7.46 -2.61
C PHE A 25 -4.00 7.68 -1.99
N GLN A 26 -3.93 8.49 -0.93
CA GLN A 26 -2.68 8.80 -0.24
C GLN A 26 -2.82 8.54 1.25
N LYS A 27 -1.78 7.96 1.83
CA LYS A 27 -1.54 7.96 3.28
C LYS A 27 -0.16 8.49 3.59
N SER A 28 0.00 9.06 4.78
CA SER A 28 1.26 9.59 5.28
C SER A 28 1.71 8.82 6.50
N TYR A 29 3.01 8.60 6.62
CA TYR A 29 3.63 7.82 7.67
C TYR A 29 4.77 8.59 8.32
N THR A 30 4.90 8.42 9.63
CA THR A 30 6.08 8.83 10.37
C THR A 30 7.12 7.72 10.34
N LYS A 31 8.36 8.07 10.64
CA LYS A 31 9.40 7.08 10.86
C LYS A 31 9.14 6.34 12.19
N PRO A 32 9.08 5.00 12.21
CA PRO A 32 8.73 4.27 13.43
C PRO A 32 9.71 4.47 14.58
N ASN A 33 11.01 4.58 14.27
CA ASN A 33 12.06 4.83 15.24
C ASN A 33 13.33 5.40 14.56
N LYS A 34 14.24 5.95 15.38
CA LYS A 34 15.47 6.61 14.91
C LYS A 34 16.42 5.69 14.15
N SER A 35 16.42 4.38 14.43
CA SER A 35 17.32 3.41 13.79
C SER A 35 16.82 2.89 12.44
N THR A 36 15.55 3.15 12.10
CA THR A 36 14.97 2.75 10.81
C THR A 36 15.66 3.52 9.68
N LYS A 37 16.30 2.80 8.77
CA LYS A 37 17.04 3.42 7.65
C LYS A 37 16.18 3.65 6.41
N ASN A 38 15.20 2.77 6.19
CA ASN A 38 14.39 2.75 4.99
C ASN A 38 12.91 2.77 5.35
N SER A 39 12.11 3.50 4.58
CA SER A 39 10.66 3.33 4.55
C SER A 39 10.35 2.10 3.71
N ILE A 40 9.73 1.11 4.33
CA ILE A 40 9.35 -0.14 3.67
C ILE A 40 7.82 -0.16 3.54
N THR A 41 7.35 -0.14 2.30
CA THR A 41 5.93 -0.35 1.99
C THR A 41 5.78 -1.72 1.36
N GLN A 42 5.01 -2.60 2.02
CA GLN A 42 4.61 -3.89 1.47
C GLN A 42 3.14 -3.82 1.07
N ILE A 43 2.81 -4.35 -0.10
CA ILE A 43 1.51 -4.21 -0.74
C ILE A 43 0.90 -5.59 -0.82
N TYR A 44 -0.35 -5.69 -0.37
CA TYR A 44 -1.09 -6.95 -0.32
C TYR A 44 -2.51 -6.77 -0.84
N ARG A 45 -3.12 -7.87 -1.30
CA ARG A 45 -4.57 -7.99 -1.48
C ARG A 45 -5.13 -9.11 -0.60
N SER A 46 -6.41 -9.00 -0.26
CA SER A 46 -7.13 -9.95 0.56
C SER A 46 -8.62 -9.93 0.22
N GLU A 47 -9.24 -11.11 0.28
CA GLU A 47 -10.70 -11.27 0.21
C GLU A 47 -11.38 -11.02 1.56
N GLU A 48 -10.63 -11.05 2.67
CA GLU A 48 -11.12 -10.74 4.02
C GLU A 48 -11.28 -9.22 4.20
N THR A 49 -12.43 -8.82 4.70
CA THR A 49 -12.81 -7.41 4.89
C THR A 49 -12.63 -6.95 6.34
N ASP A 50 -12.52 -7.89 7.28
CA ASP A 50 -12.25 -7.62 8.67
C ASP A 50 -10.74 -7.52 8.93
N LEU A 51 -10.26 -6.29 9.11
CA LEU A 51 -8.85 -5.96 9.39
C LEU A 51 -8.37 -6.46 10.75
N ALA A 52 -9.30 -6.79 11.65
CA ALA A 52 -8.93 -7.34 12.93
C ALA A 52 -8.50 -8.81 12.81
N VAL A 53 -8.80 -9.50 11.71
CA VAL A 53 -8.42 -10.89 11.51
C VAL A 53 -7.01 -10.96 10.94
N ILE A 54 -6.11 -11.72 11.58
CA ILE A 54 -4.83 -12.09 10.98
C ILE A 54 -5.13 -12.76 9.65
N ILE A 55 -4.80 -12.05 8.58
CA ILE A 55 -4.97 -12.55 7.22
C ILE A 55 -3.82 -13.53 6.99
N LYS A 56 -4.04 -14.81 7.34
CA LYS A 56 -3.11 -15.90 6.99
C LYS A 56 -2.91 -16.02 5.47
N GLU A 57 -3.81 -15.43 4.70
CA GLU A 57 -3.92 -15.55 3.24
C GLU A 57 -3.92 -14.17 2.56
N CYS A 58 -3.13 -13.23 3.07
CA CYS A 58 -2.83 -12.00 2.31
C CYS A 58 -1.97 -12.39 1.11
N GLU A 59 -2.41 -12.08 -0.10
CA GLU A 59 -1.58 -12.24 -1.28
C GLU A 59 -0.65 -11.04 -1.42
N TYR A 60 0.65 -11.32 -1.43
CA TYR A 60 1.68 -10.31 -1.60
C TYR A 60 1.78 -9.86 -3.05
N LEU A 61 1.60 -8.56 -3.29
CA LEU A 61 1.64 -7.95 -4.62
C LEU A 61 2.96 -7.25 -4.93
N GLY A 62 3.69 -6.81 -3.90
CA GLY A 62 4.97 -6.13 -4.11
C GLY A 62 5.49 -5.36 -2.90
N LYS A 63 6.69 -4.80 -3.05
CA LYS A 63 7.37 -4.01 -2.02
C LYS A 63 8.09 -2.83 -2.66
N ILE A 64 8.07 -1.70 -1.95
CA ILE A 64 8.90 -0.53 -2.23
C ILE A 64 9.77 -0.26 -1.01
N GLU A 65 11.05 0.01 -1.23
CA GLU A 65 12.00 0.30 -0.17
C GLU A 65 12.79 1.56 -0.51
N VAL A 66 12.49 2.63 0.22
CA VAL A 66 13.07 3.96 -0.03
C VAL A 66 13.92 4.35 1.18
N PRO A 67 15.21 4.66 1.01
CA PRO A 67 16.03 5.15 2.10
C PRO A 67 15.52 6.51 2.58
N PHE A 68 15.49 6.72 3.90
CA PHE A 68 15.22 8.06 4.44
C PHE A 68 16.40 8.99 4.10
N PRO A 69 16.12 10.25 3.70
CA PRO A 69 17.16 11.27 3.58
C PRO A 69 17.96 11.42 4.88
N LYS A 70 19.24 11.79 4.77
CA LYS A 70 20.12 11.96 5.95
C LYS A 70 19.63 13.03 6.92
N ASP A 71 18.90 14.00 6.40
CA ASP A 71 18.37 15.17 7.09
C ASP A 71 16.89 15.04 7.43
N PHE A 72 16.30 13.85 7.26
CA PHE A 72 14.88 13.61 7.58
C PHE A 72 14.59 13.91 9.05
N ASP A 73 13.61 14.78 9.30
CA ASP A 73 13.12 15.14 10.62
C ASP A 73 12.00 14.19 11.05
N ASP A 74 12.26 13.38 12.08
CA ASP A 74 11.30 12.37 12.56
C ASP A 74 9.99 12.97 13.13
N ILE A 75 9.92 14.28 13.40
CA ILE A 75 8.76 15.01 13.95
C ILE A 75 8.00 15.73 12.85
N GLU A 76 8.69 16.43 11.96
CA GLU A 76 8.10 17.29 10.93
C GLU A 76 7.91 16.54 9.59
N ASP A 77 8.86 15.71 9.20
CA ASP A 77 8.85 15.07 7.88
C ASP A 77 7.98 13.80 7.87
N ARG A 78 7.45 13.49 6.68
CA ARG A 78 6.59 12.32 6.46
C ARG A 78 7.02 11.59 5.20
N SER A 79 6.82 10.29 5.19
CA SER A 79 6.74 9.53 3.94
C SER A 79 5.28 9.45 3.49
N PHE A 80 5.06 9.42 2.19
CA PHE A 80 3.74 9.36 1.58
C PHE A 80 3.68 8.15 0.66
N THR A 81 2.71 7.29 0.91
CA THR A 81 2.40 6.18 0.01
C THR A 81 1.16 6.56 -0.78
N ARG A 82 1.25 6.49 -2.11
CA ARG A 82 0.14 6.82 -3.02
C ARG A 82 -0.16 5.63 -3.91
N PHE A 83 -1.44 5.33 -4.05
CA PHE A 83 -1.95 4.35 -5.00
C PHE A 83 -2.70 5.09 -6.10
N TYR A 84 -2.32 4.86 -7.34
CA TYR A 84 -3.03 5.32 -8.53
C TYR A 84 -3.63 4.09 -9.22
N PHE A 85 -4.95 4.11 -9.38
CA PHE A 85 -5.68 3.01 -10.00
C PHE A 85 -5.94 3.32 -11.48
N GLY A 86 -5.32 2.56 -12.37
CA GLY A 86 -5.55 2.58 -13.80
C GLY A 86 -6.60 1.54 -14.21
N GLU A 87 -6.67 1.23 -15.50
CA GLU A 87 -7.55 0.15 -16.00
C GLU A 87 -7.03 -1.22 -15.60
N SER A 88 -5.77 -1.57 -15.93
CA SER A 88 -5.17 -2.89 -15.62
C SER A 88 -3.91 -2.78 -14.75
N LEU A 89 -3.67 -1.61 -14.17
CA LEU A 89 -2.42 -1.26 -13.49
C LEU A 89 -2.72 -0.48 -12.22
N ILE A 90 -2.19 -0.97 -11.09
CA ILE A 90 -2.06 -0.19 -9.87
C ILE A 90 -0.63 0.32 -9.85
N ARG A 91 -0.47 1.64 -9.84
CA ARG A 91 0.83 2.28 -9.65
C ARG A 91 0.93 2.73 -8.21
N VAL A 92 1.96 2.29 -7.51
CA VAL A 92 2.20 2.67 -6.12
C VAL A 92 3.51 3.45 -6.06
N THR A 93 3.46 4.62 -5.45
CA THR A 93 4.65 5.46 -5.23
C THR A 93 4.88 5.67 -3.74
N VAL A 94 6.13 5.61 -3.31
CA VAL A 94 6.55 6.08 -2.00
C VAL A 94 7.41 7.31 -2.19
N THR A 95 6.94 8.42 -1.65
CA THR A 95 7.63 9.71 -1.66
C THR A 95 8.09 10.05 -0.25
N ILE A 96 9.35 10.44 -0.09
CA ILE A 96 9.87 10.97 1.18
C ILE A 96 10.35 12.39 0.90
N LYS A 97 9.85 13.35 1.69
CA LYS A 97 10.20 14.76 1.54
C LYS A 97 10.82 15.27 2.84
N GLY A 98 12.13 15.47 2.82
CA GLY A 98 12.89 16.31 3.76
C GLY A 98 13.37 17.57 3.03
N LYS A 99 14.64 17.97 3.17
CA LYS A 99 15.23 18.95 2.21
C LYS A 99 15.49 18.32 0.86
N GLU A 100 15.87 17.04 0.84
CA GLU A 100 15.95 16.24 -0.39
C GLU A 100 14.62 15.54 -0.67
N TYR A 101 14.31 15.39 -1.96
CA TYR A 101 13.12 14.70 -2.44
C TYR A 101 13.51 13.35 -3.01
N VAL A 102 12.94 12.28 -2.44
CA VAL A 102 13.14 10.92 -2.93
C VAL A 102 11.78 10.32 -3.28
N GLU A 103 11.68 9.77 -4.48
CA GLU A 103 10.49 9.06 -4.94
C GLU A 103 10.89 7.73 -5.57
N GLN A 104 10.14 6.68 -5.25
CA GLN A 104 10.21 5.41 -5.95
C GLN A 104 8.81 4.94 -6.30
N GLU A 105 8.73 4.18 -7.39
CA GLU A 105 7.50 3.66 -7.95
C GLU A 105 7.62 2.16 -8.18
N VAL A 106 6.51 1.44 -7.94
CA VAL A 106 6.28 0.11 -8.48
C VAL A 106 4.95 0.10 -9.23
N GLN A 107 4.89 -0.68 -10.31
CA GLN A 107 3.66 -0.94 -11.04
C GLN A 107 3.26 -2.39 -10.83
N ILE A 108 2.04 -2.58 -10.37
CA ILE A 108 1.43 -3.88 -10.16
C ILE A 108 0.41 -4.07 -11.28
N LYS A 109 0.70 -5.03 -12.16
CA LYS A 109 -0.28 -5.51 -13.13
C LYS A 109 -1.29 -6.36 -12.38
N TYR A 110 -2.55 -6.13 -12.68
CA TYR A 110 -3.61 -7.05 -12.31
C TYR A 110 -4.43 -7.31 -13.56
N ASP A 111 -4.60 -8.58 -13.90
CA ASP A 111 -5.53 -8.97 -14.94
C ASP A 111 -6.91 -9.12 -14.30
N PHE A 112 -7.91 -8.48 -14.91
CA PHE A 112 -9.32 -8.74 -14.59
C PHE A 112 -9.78 -10.13 -15.05
N ASP A 113 -8.92 -10.87 -15.75
CA ASP A 113 -9.22 -12.18 -16.34
C ASP A 113 -9.35 -13.32 -15.31
N ASP A 114 -9.21 -13.03 -14.01
CA ASP A 114 -9.60 -13.95 -12.92
C ASP A 114 -10.90 -13.54 -12.22
N LEU A 115 -11.76 -12.79 -12.91
CA LEU A 115 -13.20 -13.00 -12.79
C LEU A 115 -13.51 -14.28 -13.57
N SER A 116 -13.22 -15.44 -12.97
CA SER A 116 -14.00 -16.62 -13.30
C SER A 116 -15.45 -16.29 -12.97
N LEU A 117 -16.14 -15.79 -13.99
CA LEU A 117 -17.59 -15.71 -14.10
C LEU A 117 -18.13 -17.14 -14.17
N ASP A 118 -17.89 -17.92 -13.12
CA ASP A 118 -18.75 -19.04 -12.79
C ASP A 118 -20.03 -18.46 -12.19
N ALA A 119 -20.89 -17.91 -13.07
CA ALA A 119 -22.34 -18.05 -12.97
C ALA A 119 -23.07 -17.45 -14.19
N LEU A 120 -23.41 -18.36 -15.10
CA LEU A 120 -24.74 -18.59 -15.69
C LEU A 120 -25.27 -17.65 -16.79
N GLY A 121 -25.23 -18.21 -18.00
CA GLY A 121 -26.20 -18.06 -19.08
C GLY A 121 -26.10 -19.26 -20.01
#